data_AF-A0A453QHX3-F1
#
_entry.id   AF-A0A453QHX3-F1
#
_cell.length_a   1.000
_cell.length_b   1.000
_cell.length_c   1.000
_cell.angle_alpha   90.00
_cell.angle_beta   90.00
_cell.angle_gamma   90.00
#
_symmetry.space_group_name_H-M   'P 1'
#
loop_
_entity.id
_entity.type
_entity.pdbx_description
1 polymer ?
#
loop_
_entity_poly.entity_id
_entity_poly.type
_entity_poly.pdbx_seq_one_letter_code
_entity_poly.pdbx_strand_id
1 'polypeptide(L)'
;MKQQEKPRPTKANQALEKARNLVILLATLVASITYQAGLDPPGGLWPDDRDGHKGGDPVLLTTHPTRYKVFFYSNSAAFVASLIVITMVQSSSLLRRHTLEAAMLLDLFGLIGAYVAGSCRDVSSSIYVVALAGAVLVYVVIHIVFFTLDHGVKPEEETVLDNRREVLLLLAILVATLTYQAGLTPPGGFWSADDNLGHHAGFPVLLDNFPHRYRAFFYCNAMSFMASVALIVLLVNPNLYRPGIRCYALYVCMVAGMFGLMGAYAAGSSRHLRTSIYVLTLVAAVFAFVILLVIYFWKQSQKKKISKQDGNGSDVSHDQGPSGQGVSTIHPSQRRYPGADIESTRSREEDNRLKEKDEKEPQDVEDSPDEKRNKDLREYLMLVGVLAASVTYQSGLKPPGGLWQDNNNGHSAGNSILHDINRSRYQAFFYSNSTSFIASIVVVVLLLPKTLHGHKLLLWPMHTAILLNMLGLLGAYAAGSTREWETSRNVICLVIPVLVCVAGYATWSLYKRRTNATKEIAHEATSVEKS
;
A
#
# COMPACT_ATOMS: atom_id res chain seq x y z
N MET A 1 29.11 32.43 -21.92
CA MET A 1 28.09 32.19 -20.87
C MET A 1 28.46 30.92 -20.13
N LYS A 2 28.93 31.01 -18.89
CA LYS A 2 29.15 29.83 -18.04
C LYS A 2 27.77 29.27 -17.67
N GLN A 3 27.48 28.04 -18.07
CA GLN A 3 26.36 27.28 -17.50
C GLN A 3 26.61 27.19 -16.00
N GLN A 4 25.73 27.81 -15.22
CA GLN A 4 25.71 27.68 -13.78
C GLN A 4 25.26 26.24 -13.50
N GLU A 5 26.22 25.38 -13.22
CA GLU A 5 25.99 23.99 -12.82
C GLU A 5 25.18 24.03 -11.52
N LYS A 6 23.90 23.67 -11.62
CA LYS A 6 22.98 23.62 -10.48
C LYS A 6 23.60 22.68 -9.45
N PRO A 7 23.88 23.11 -8.20
CA PRO A 7 24.57 22.27 -7.24
C PRO A 7 23.78 20.97 -7.05
N ARG A 8 24.49 19.84 -7.07
CA ARG A 8 23.89 18.52 -6.81
C ARG A 8 23.09 18.62 -5.50
N PRO A 9 21.79 18.27 -5.51
CA PRO A 9 20.97 18.38 -4.31
C PRO A 9 21.58 17.51 -3.22
N THR A 10 21.83 18.09 -2.04
CA THR A 10 22.26 17.35 -0.86
C THR A 10 21.23 16.28 -0.50
N LYS A 11 21.65 15.17 0.12
CA LYS A 11 20.75 14.08 0.56
C LYS A 11 19.55 14.60 1.38
N ALA A 12 19.76 15.64 2.18
CA ALA A 12 18.71 16.34 2.93
C ALA A 12 17.65 17.02 2.03
N ASN A 13 18.07 17.65 0.92
CA ASN A 13 17.13 18.27 -0.04
C ASN A 13 16.28 17.20 -0.76
N GLN A 14 16.88 16.06 -1.11
CA GLN A 14 16.14 14.95 -1.74
C GLN A 14 15.11 14.34 -0.79
N ALA A 15 15.46 14.13 0.49
CA ALA A 15 14.54 13.61 1.49
C ALA A 15 13.36 14.56 1.74
N LEU A 16 13.64 15.87 1.78
CA LEU A 16 12.62 16.90 1.92
C LEU A 16 11.66 16.92 0.72
N GLU A 17 12.18 16.82 -0.51
CA GLU A 17 11.34 16.73 -1.72
C GLU A 17 10.45 15.48 -1.74
N LYS A 18 10.97 14.32 -1.31
CA LYS A 18 10.16 13.09 -1.20
C LYS A 18 9.04 13.23 -0.18
N ALA A 19 9.35 13.73 1.02
CA ALA A 19 8.35 13.98 2.05
C ALA A 19 7.28 14.97 1.55
N ARG A 20 7.71 16.02 0.85
CA ARG A 20 6.82 16.99 0.20
C ARG A 20 5.85 16.32 -0.77
N ASN A 21 6.35 15.47 -1.68
CA ASN A 21 5.53 14.77 -2.67
C ASN A 21 4.48 13.86 -2.00
N LEU A 22 4.87 13.15 -0.95
CA LEU A 22 3.98 12.28 -0.18
C LEU A 22 2.85 13.05 0.51
N VAL A 23 3.18 14.19 1.14
CA VAL A 23 2.17 15.04 1.80
C VAL A 23 1.21 15.64 0.77
N ILE A 24 1.71 16.11 -0.38
CA ILE A 24 0.85 16.60 -1.47
C ILE A 24 -0.10 15.50 -1.93
N LEU A 25 0.41 14.28 -2.11
CA LEU A 25 -0.41 13.17 -2.57
C LEU A 25 -1.51 12.83 -1.57
N LEU A 26 -1.18 12.73 -0.27
CA LEU A 26 -2.17 12.50 0.79
C LEU A 26 -3.26 13.58 0.75
N ALA A 27 -2.87 14.85 0.80
CA ALA A 27 -3.82 15.95 0.85
C ALA A 27 -4.66 16.06 -0.43
N THR A 28 -4.08 15.78 -1.60
CA THR A 28 -4.83 15.74 -2.87
C THR A 28 -5.86 14.63 -2.87
N LEU A 29 -5.50 13.44 -2.37
CA LEU A 29 -6.42 12.31 -2.27
C LEU A 29 -7.53 12.57 -1.24
N VAL A 30 -7.20 13.10 -0.06
CA VAL A 30 -8.22 13.44 0.95
C VAL A 30 -9.15 14.55 0.45
N ALA A 31 -8.63 15.60 -0.19
CA ALA A 31 -9.46 16.61 -0.85
C ALA A 31 -10.40 15.99 -1.90
N SER A 32 -9.92 15.05 -2.71
CA SER A 32 -10.72 14.43 -3.77
C SER A 32 -11.86 13.58 -3.22
N ILE A 33 -11.61 12.75 -2.19
CA ILE A 33 -12.65 11.85 -1.63
C ILE A 33 -13.65 12.61 -0.77
N THR A 34 -13.22 13.67 -0.06
CA THR A 34 -14.11 14.51 0.74
C THR A 34 -14.98 15.40 -0.16
N TYR A 35 -14.43 15.89 -1.26
CA TYR A 35 -15.21 16.58 -2.30
C TYR A 35 -16.29 15.67 -2.88
N GLN A 36 -15.94 14.44 -3.28
CA GLN A 36 -16.91 13.47 -3.80
C GLN A 36 -17.97 13.12 -2.76
N ALA A 37 -17.58 12.81 -1.52
CA ALA A 37 -18.51 12.49 -0.44
C ALA A 37 -19.42 13.68 -0.06
N GLY A 38 -18.95 14.92 -0.25
CA GLY A 38 -19.77 16.12 -0.03
C GLY A 38 -20.86 16.29 -1.09
N LEU A 39 -20.62 15.85 -2.33
CA LEU A 39 -21.57 15.94 -3.45
C LEU A 39 -22.49 14.72 -3.55
N ASP A 40 -22.05 13.56 -3.07
CA ASP A 40 -22.83 12.32 -2.96
C ASP A 40 -22.89 11.91 -1.48
N PRO A 41 -23.73 12.58 -0.66
CA PRO A 41 -23.73 12.38 0.77
C PRO A 41 -24.17 10.96 1.14
N PRO A 42 -23.68 10.42 2.26
CA PRO A 42 -24.06 9.10 2.73
C PRO A 42 -25.57 9.05 2.98
N GLY A 43 -26.24 8.03 2.45
CA GLY A 43 -27.71 7.93 2.44
C GLY A 43 -28.34 8.39 1.12
N GLY A 44 -27.59 9.04 0.23
CA GLY A 44 -28.10 9.56 -1.03
C GLY A 44 -28.90 10.85 -0.88
N LEU A 45 -29.52 11.25 -1.99
CA LEU A 45 -30.37 12.42 -2.10
C LEU A 45 -31.80 11.97 -2.40
N TRP A 46 -32.78 12.72 -1.92
CA TRP A 46 -34.18 12.47 -2.24
C TRP A 46 -34.45 12.66 -3.74
N PRO A 47 -35.22 11.77 -4.39
CA PRO A 47 -35.52 11.89 -5.81
C PRO A 47 -36.75 12.77 -6.11
N ASP A 48 -37.59 13.08 -5.12
CA ASP A 48 -38.86 13.81 -5.32
C ASP A 48 -39.20 14.78 -4.17
N ASP A 49 -40.24 15.60 -4.37
CA ASP A 49 -40.77 16.58 -3.42
C ASP A 49 -41.99 16.00 -2.68
N ARG A 50 -41.78 15.08 -1.73
CA ARG A 50 -42.86 14.43 -0.97
C ARG A 50 -42.56 14.41 0.52
N ASP A 51 -43.53 14.01 1.35
CA ASP A 51 -43.34 13.72 2.79
C ASP A 51 -42.50 14.75 3.59
N GLY A 52 -42.62 16.04 3.25
CA GLY A 52 -41.90 17.14 3.90
C GLY A 52 -40.42 17.31 3.50
N HIS A 53 -39.91 16.53 2.55
CA HIS A 53 -38.59 16.69 1.96
C HIS A 53 -38.67 17.23 0.52
N LYS A 54 -37.55 17.75 0.02
CA LYS A 54 -37.42 18.20 -1.37
C LYS A 54 -36.44 17.32 -2.13
N GLY A 55 -36.68 17.16 -3.42
CA GLY A 55 -35.78 16.49 -4.34
C GLY A 55 -34.41 17.17 -4.31
N GLY A 56 -33.37 16.37 -4.12
CA GLY A 56 -32.00 16.83 -3.93
C GLY A 56 -31.60 17.09 -2.48
N ASP A 57 -32.52 17.07 -1.52
CA ASP A 57 -32.15 17.16 -0.10
C ASP A 57 -31.43 15.87 0.33
N PRO A 58 -30.38 15.94 1.19
CA PRO A 58 -29.72 14.75 1.70
C PRO A 58 -30.66 13.90 2.57
N VAL A 59 -30.79 12.61 2.25
CA VAL A 59 -31.68 11.69 3.01
C VAL A 59 -31.24 11.55 4.46
N LEU A 60 -29.93 11.56 4.72
CA LEU A 60 -29.42 11.50 6.08
C LEU A 60 -29.73 12.77 6.89
N LEU A 61 -29.91 13.92 6.25
CA LEU A 61 -30.27 15.17 6.94
C LEU A 61 -31.71 15.08 7.48
N THR A 62 -32.64 14.52 6.70
CA THR A 62 -34.05 14.40 7.12
C THR A 62 -34.25 13.25 8.11
N THR A 63 -33.58 12.11 7.91
CA THR A 63 -33.74 10.92 8.77
C THR A 63 -32.89 10.97 10.05
N HIS A 64 -31.67 11.50 9.99
CA HIS A 64 -30.72 11.53 11.11
C HIS A 64 -29.92 12.84 11.14
N PRO A 65 -30.55 13.99 11.45
CA PRO A 65 -29.96 15.32 11.30
C PRO A 65 -28.66 15.51 12.06
N THR A 66 -28.54 14.94 13.26
CA THR A 66 -27.30 15.01 14.06
C THR A 66 -26.14 14.29 13.37
N ARG A 67 -26.38 13.10 12.80
CA ARG A 67 -25.35 12.34 12.08
C ARG A 67 -24.92 13.07 10.82
N TYR A 68 -25.89 13.58 10.05
CA TYR A 68 -25.58 14.38 8.87
C TYR A 68 -24.74 15.61 9.21
N LYS A 69 -25.09 16.38 10.25
CA LYS A 69 -24.31 17.56 10.65
C LYS A 69 -22.88 17.19 11.03
N VAL A 70 -22.67 16.14 11.83
CA VAL A 70 -21.32 15.67 12.18
C VAL A 70 -20.56 15.25 10.93
N PHE A 71 -21.19 14.47 10.03
CA PHE A 71 -20.61 14.07 8.76
C PHE A 71 -20.19 15.29 7.93
N PHE A 72 -21.12 16.21 7.68
CA PHE A 72 -20.93 17.38 6.83
C PHE A 72 -19.80 18.26 7.34
N TYR A 73 -19.84 18.67 8.61
CA TYR A 73 -18.79 19.53 9.16
C TYR A 73 -17.43 18.84 9.25
N SER A 74 -17.38 17.55 9.61
CA SER A 74 -16.10 16.81 9.69
C SER A 74 -15.50 16.61 8.29
N ASN A 75 -16.32 16.26 7.30
CA ASN A 75 -15.90 16.08 5.91
C ASN A 75 -15.43 17.40 5.29
N SER A 76 -16.16 18.50 5.52
CA SER A 76 -15.76 19.83 5.09
C SER A 76 -14.48 20.32 5.78
N ALA A 77 -14.30 20.03 7.07
CA ALA A 77 -13.07 20.36 7.78
C ALA A 77 -11.86 19.63 7.18
N ALA A 78 -12.00 18.34 6.86
CA ALA A 78 -10.96 17.58 6.15
C ALA A 78 -10.69 18.17 4.75
N PHE A 79 -11.73 18.44 3.96
CA PHE A 79 -11.58 19.08 2.64
C PHE A 79 -10.80 20.40 2.72
N VAL A 80 -11.18 21.30 3.62
CA VAL A 80 -10.51 22.60 3.79
C VAL A 80 -9.09 22.43 4.33
N ALA A 81 -8.89 21.56 5.32
CA ALA A 81 -7.56 21.27 5.85
C ALA A 81 -6.63 20.72 4.76
N SER A 82 -7.12 19.84 3.90
CA SER A 82 -6.39 19.32 2.74
C SER A 82 -5.97 20.43 1.76
N LEU A 83 -6.86 21.39 1.44
CA LEU A 83 -6.49 22.54 0.60
C LEU A 83 -5.43 23.44 1.26
N ILE A 84 -5.55 23.67 2.57
CA ILE A 84 -4.54 24.39 3.36
C ILE A 84 -3.22 23.65 3.32
N VAL A 85 -3.19 22.32 3.48
CA VAL A 85 -1.97 21.51 3.38
C VAL A 85 -1.36 21.63 1.98
N ILE A 86 -2.14 21.51 0.90
CA ILE A 86 -1.64 21.62 -0.48
C ILE A 86 -0.97 22.99 -0.71
N THR A 87 -1.59 24.07 -0.23
CA THR A 87 -1.02 25.43 -0.36
C THR A 87 0.19 25.64 0.55
N MET A 88 0.15 25.16 1.80
CA MET A 88 1.27 25.23 2.75
C MET A 88 2.52 24.54 2.20
N VAL A 89 2.35 23.39 1.56
CA VAL A 89 3.45 22.58 1.01
C VAL A 89 4.12 23.26 -0.21
N GLN A 90 3.51 24.30 -0.78
CA GLN A 90 4.19 25.14 -1.79
C GLN A 90 5.26 26.05 -1.16
N SER A 91 5.13 26.38 0.12
CA SER A 91 6.09 27.21 0.85
C SER A 91 7.13 26.36 1.59
N SER A 92 8.42 26.64 1.35
CA SER A 92 9.53 25.93 2.01
C SER A 92 9.60 26.17 3.52
N SER A 93 9.02 27.28 4.02
CA SER A 93 9.06 27.66 5.44
C SER A 93 8.01 26.96 6.30
N LEU A 94 6.85 26.60 5.74
CA LEU A 94 5.76 25.94 6.47
C LEU A 94 5.92 24.42 6.53
N LEU A 95 6.68 23.84 5.59
CA LEU A 95 7.07 22.42 5.59
C LEU A 95 7.84 22.00 6.84
N ARG A 96 8.56 22.92 7.49
CA ARG A 96 9.43 22.63 8.64
C ARG A 96 8.73 22.84 10.00
N ARG A 97 7.43 23.15 10.02
CA ARG A 97 6.70 23.53 11.24
C ARG A 97 5.71 22.46 11.69
N HIS A 98 5.50 22.38 13.00
CA HIS A 98 4.39 21.62 13.63
C HIS A 98 3.01 22.00 13.09
N THR A 99 2.87 23.17 12.45
CA THR A 99 1.63 23.59 11.78
C THR A 99 1.21 22.63 10.66
N LEU A 100 2.15 22.11 9.87
CA LEU A 100 1.83 21.15 8.81
C LEU A 100 1.35 19.83 9.39
N GLU A 101 2.06 19.32 10.41
CA GLU A 101 1.68 18.11 11.14
C GLU A 101 0.30 18.24 11.78
N ALA A 102 0.03 19.38 12.43
CA ALA A 102 -1.27 19.66 13.03
C ALA A 102 -2.40 19.73 11.99
N ALA A 103 -2.15 20.33 10.83
CA ALA A 103 -3.12 20.38 9.73
C ALA A 103 -3.42 18.98 9.16
N MET A 104 -2.40 18.13 9.00
CA MET A 104 -2.57 16.74 8.56
C MET A 104 -3.30 15.87 9.60
N LEU A 105 -3.06 16.10 10.89
CA LEU A 105 -3.80 15.41 11.96
C LEU A 105 -5.26 15.86 11.99
N LEU A 106 -5.52 17.16 11.88
CA LEU A 106 -6.88 17.71 11.78
C LEU A 106 -7.64 17.12 10.58
N ASP A 107 -6.96 17.02 9.44
CA ASP A 107 -7.50 16.40 8.22
C ASP A 107 -7.93 14.95 8.47
N LEU A 108 -7.06 14.16 9.14
CA LEU A 108 -7.35 12.77 9.46
C LEU A 108 -8.48 12.61 10.50
N PHE A 109 -8.52 13.48 11.52
CA PHE A 109 -9.62 13.48 12.49
C PHE A 109 -10.96 13.85 11.83
N GLY A 110 -10.95 14.82 10.91
CA GLY A 110 -12.11 15.16 10.09
C GLY A 110 -12.57 13.96 9.25
N LEU A 111 -11.64 13.24 8.63
CA LEU A 111 -11.96 12.05 7.83
C LEU A 111 -12.55 10.91 8.70
N ILE A 112 -11.98 10.66 9.88
CA ILE A 112 -12.50 9.65 10.82
C ILE A 112 -13.90 10.04 11.30
N GLY A 113 -14.11 11.30 11.69
CA GLY A 113 -15.40 11.80 12.15
C GLY A 113 -16.48 11.70 11.06
N ALA A 114 -16.13 12.07 9.82
CA ALA A 114 -16.99 11.92 8.66
C ALA A 114 -17.33 10.44 8.40
N TYR A 115 -16.33 9.56 8.43
CA TYR A 115 -16.52 8.13 8.22
C TYR A 115 -17.47 7.52 9.25
N VAL A 116 -17.24 7.78 10.55
CA VAL A 116 -18.09 7.28 11.64
C VAL A 116 -19.53 7.75 11.45
N ALA A 117 -19.73 9.05 11.24
CA ALA A 117 -21.07 9.64 11.16
C ALA A 117 -21.82 9.25 9.89
N GLY A 118 -21.12 9.09 8.76
CA GLY A 118 -21.71 8.77 7.48
C GLY A 118 -21.95 7.27 7.24
N SER A 119 -21.05 6.40 7.70
CA SER A 119 -21.15 4.95 7.45
C SER A 119 -22.11 4.23 8.42
N CYS A 120 -22.30 4.74 9.64
CA CYS A 120 -23.11 4.10 10.67
C CYS A 120 -24.57 4.59 10.65
N ARG A 121 -25.53 3.66 10.73
CA ARG A 121 -26.97 3.99 10.81
C ARG A 121 -27.54 3.80 12.21
N ASP A 122 -27.02 2.82 12.95
CA ASP A 122 -27.45 2.48 14.31
C ASP A 122 -26.37 2.81 15.37
N VAL A 123 -26.73 2.65 16.64
CA VAL A 123 -25.84 2.92 17.78
C VAL A 123 -24.74 1.86 17.90
N SER A 124 -25.04 0.58 17.63
CA SER A 124 -24.07 -0.51 17.76
C SER A 124 -22.93 -0.40 16.75
N SER A 125 -23.26 -0.12 15.48
CA SER A 125 -22.25 0.13 14.45
C SER A 125 -21.40 1.35 14.78
N SER A 126 -22.03 2.41 15.31
CA SER A 126 -21.32 3.62 15.75
C SER A 126 -20.33 3.32 16.89
N ILE A 127 -20.75 2.58 17.91
CA ILE A 127 -19.89 2.18 19.04
C ILE A 127 -18.69 1.39 18.53
N TYR A 128 -18.91 0.44 17.62
CA TYR A 128 -17.82 -0.36 17.05
C TYR A 128 -16.77 0.50 16.35
N VAL A 129 -17.18 1.40 15.45
CA VAL A 129 -16.24 2.22 14.67
C VAL A 129 -15.54 3.24 15.57
N VAL A 130 -16.24 3.84 16.54
CA VAL A 130 -15.64 4.75 17.52
C VAL A 130 -14.65 4.03 18.43
N ALA A 131 -14.99 2.83 18.93
CA ALA A 131 -14.09 2.03 19.73
C ALA A 131 -12.82 1.66 18.96
N LEU A 132 -12.96 1.34 17.66
CA LEU A 132 -11.82 1.05 16.79
C LEU A 132 -10.95 2.29 16.55
N ALA A 133 -11.54 3.46 16.35
CA ALA A 133 -10.81 4.73 16.26
C ALA A 133 -10.06 5.04 17.56
N GLY A 134 -10.70 4.82 18.71
CA GLY A 134 -10.08 4.97 20.03
C GLY A 134 -8.93 3.99 20.24
N ALA A 135 -9.08 2.73 19.84
CA ALA A 135 -8.01 1.73 19.90
C ALA A 135 -6.81 2.13 19.04
N VAL A 136 -7.04 2.67 17.83
CA VAL A 136 -5.97 3.21 16.97
C VAL A 136 -5.28 4.39 17.65
N LEU A 137 -6.02 5.32 18.24
CA LEU A 137 -5.45 6.47 18.95
C LEU A 137 -4.58 6.02 20.13
N VAL A 138 -5.10 5.13 20.98
CA VAL A 138 -4.36 4.56 22.12
C VAL A 138 -3.10 3.86 21.64
N TYR A 139 -3.19 3.06 20.58
CA TYR A 139 -2.06 2.37 19.99
C TYR A 139 -0.97 3.33 19.48
N VAL A 140 -1.36 4.41 18.81
CA VAL A 140 -0.44 5.48 18.36
C VAL A 140 0.21 6.16 19.56
N VAL A 141 -0.55 6.50 20.60
CA VAL A 141 -0.02 7.13 21.83
C VAL A 141 0.97 6.23 22.54
N ILE A 142 0.67 4.93 22.69
CA ILE A 142 1.60 3.94 23.26
C ILE A 142 2.90 3.93 22.44
N HIS A 143 2.81 3.93 21.10
CA HIS A 143 3.99 3.98 20.23
C HIS A 143 4.82 5.26 20.42
N ILE A 144 4.16 6.41 20.53
CA ILE A 144 4.82 7.69 20.82
C ILE A 144 5.54 7.62 22.18
N VAL A 145 4.87 7.17 23.23
CA VAL A 145 5.42 7.24 24.60
C VAL A 145 6.57 6.25 24.81
N PHE A 146 6.42 5.01 24.35
CA PHE A 146 7.37 3.94 24.69
C PHE A 146 8.61 3.90 23.79
N PHE A 147 8.51 4.31 22.52
CA PHE A 147 9.60 4.05 21.57
C PHE A 147 10.26 5.28 20.96
N THR A 148 9.78 6.49 21.25
CA THR A 148 10.47 7.73 20.83
C THR A 148 11.73 8.02 21.67
N LEU A 149 11.94 7.27 22.76
CA LEU A 149 13.02 7.49 23.72
C LEU A 149 14.27 6.62 23.54
N ASP A 150 14.33 5.70 22.55
CA ASP A 150 15.44 4.73 22.48
C ASP A 150 16.27 4.75 21.16
N HIS A 151 17.42 5.42 21.26
CA HIS A 151 18.72 5.23 20.60
C HIS A 151 18.94 5.37 19.07
N GLY A 152 20.07 6.04 18.78
CA GLY A 152 20.60 6.43 17.47
C GLY A 152 20.96 5.27 16.55
N VAL A 153 20.86 5.54 15.24
CA VAL A 153 20.87 4.54 14.17
C VAL A 153 21.97 4.87 13.16
N LYS A 154 22.55 3.82 12.55
CA LYS A 154 23.58 3.92 11.51
C LYS A 154 22.96 4.40 10.17
N PRO A 155 23.68 5.22 9.39
CA PRO A 155 23.14 5.89 8.19
C PRO A 155 22.71 4.95 7.04
N GLU A 156 23.27 3.75 6.95
CA GLU A 156 22.88 2.77 5.90
C GLU A 156 21.48 2.20 6.08
N GLU A 157 21.00 2.05 7.33
CA GLU A 157 19.64 1.57 7.61
C GLU A 157 18.58 2.64 7.27
N GLU A 158 18.91 3.93 7.36
CA GLU A 158 17.96 5.04 7.12
C GLU A 158 17.41 5.05 5.69
N THR A 159 18.29 4.89 4.69
CA THR A 159 17.91 4.92 3.27
C THR A 159 16.98 3.75 2.89
N VAL A 160 17.14 2.61 3.55
CA VAL A 160 16.32 1.41 3.31
C VAL A 160 14.91 1.61 3.85
N LEU A 161 14.79 2.19 5.04
CA LEU A 161 13.52 2.47 5.72
C LEU A 161 12.71 3.55 4.99
N ASP A 162 13.37 4.56 4.41
CA ASP A 162 12.69 5.65 3.71
C ASP A 162 11.96 5.21 2.44
N ASN A 163 12.54 4.36 1.58
CA ASN A 163 11.76 3.90 0.41
C ASN A 163 10.63 2.94 0.83
N ARG A 164 10.74 2.23 1.97
CA ARG A 164 9.62 1.42 2.48
C ARG A 164 8.49 2.30 2.98
N ARG A 165 8.83 3.40 3.66
CA ARG A 165 7.88 4.39 4.16
C ARG A 165 7.03 4.96 3.03
N GLU A 166 7.65 5.34 1.92
CA GLU A 166 6.96 5.89 0.74
C GLU A 166 5.90 4.91 0.22
N VAL A 167 6.31 3.69 -0.11
CA VAL A 167 5.44 2.60 -0.58
C VAL A 167 4.29 2.29 0.38
N LEU A 168 4.60 2.15 1.67
CA LEU A 168 3.63 1.85 2.70
C LEU A 168 2.59 2.96 2.83
N LEU A 169 3.03 4.21 2.72
CA LEU A 169 2.15 5.37 2.81
C LEU A 169 1.25 5.44 1.58
N LEU A 170 1.79 5.24 0.37
CA LEU A 170 0.98 5.17 -0.86
C LEU A 170 -0.13 4.12 -0.76
N LEU A 171 0.22 2.92 -0.29
CA LEU A 171 -0.74 1.84 -0.10
C LEU A 171 -1.78 2.18 0.97
N ALA A 172 -1.35 2.71 2.13
CA ALA A 172 -2.25 3.08 3.20
C ALA A 172 -3.23 4.18 2.76
N ILE A 173 -2.76 5.19 2.02
CA ILE A 173 -3.63 6.24 1.48
C ILE A 173 -4.64 5.62 0.50
N LEU A 174 -4.19 4.74 -0.40
CA LEU A 174 -5.12 4.08 -1.32
C LEU A 174 -6.19 3.30 -0.55
N VAL A 175 -5.79 2.42 0.38
CA VAL A 175 -6.75 1.60 1.13
C VAL A 175 -7.70 2.48 1.94
N ALA A 176 -7.22 3.56 2.57
CA ALA A 176 -8.07 4.53 3.25
C ALA A 176 -9.08 5.18 2.29
N THR A 177 -8.67 5.60 1.09
CA THR A 177 -9.57 6.21 0.10
C THR A 177 -10.66 5.23 -0.37
N LEU A 178 -10.29 3.99 -0.68
CA LEU A 178 -11.22 2.95 -1.14
C LEU A 178 -12.26 2.61 -0.08
N THR A 179 -11.80 2.42 1.15
CA THR A 179 -12.64 2.01 2.26
C THR A 179 -13.51 3.16 2.78
N TYR A 180 -13.02 4.41 2.69
CA TYR A 180 -13.82 5.60 2.96
C TYR A 180 -15.01 5.70 2.00
N GLN A 181 -14.75 5.67 0.69
CA GLN A 181 -15.81 5.73 -0.33
C GLN A 181 -16.81 4.56 -0.21
N ALA A 182 -16.30 3.34 -0.01
CA ALA A 182 -17.15 2.16 0.12
C ALA A 182 -17.96 2.16 1.43
N GLY A 183 -17.44 2.76 2.50
CA GLY A 183 -18.15 2.90 3.77
C GLY A 183 -19.29 3.92 3.69
N LEU A 184 -19.08 5.02 2.97
CA LEU A 184 -20.11 6.06 2.76
C LEU A 184 -21.12 5.68 1.68
N THR A 185 -20.74 4.84 0.72
CA THR A 185 -21.63 4.32 -0.33
C THR A 185 -21.55 2.78 -0.36
N PRO A 186 -22.22 2.09 0.59
CA PRO A 186 -22.13 0.64 0.70
C PRO A 186 -22.66 -0.05 -0.56
N PRO A 187 -22.15 -1.25 -0.88
CA PRO A 187 -22.59 -2.01 -2.04
C PRO A 187 -24.09 -2.31 -1.91
N GLY A 188 -24.86 -2.07 -2.98
CA GLY A 188 -26.33 -2.10 -2.92
C GLY A 188 -26.96 -0.72 -2.97
N GLY A 189 -26.24 0.32 -2.53
CA GLY A 189 -26.79 1.66 -2.38
C GLY A 189 -27.70 1.76 -1.16
N PHE A 190 -28.61 2.73 -1.19
CA PHE A 190 -29.53 3.07 -0.12
C PHE A 190 -30.96 3.00 -0.62
N TRP A 191 -31.91 2.68 0.26
CA TRP A 191 -33.32 2.80 -0.07
C TRP A 191 -33.69 4.26 -0.34
N SER A 192 -34.49 4.48 -1.38
CA SER A 192 -34.91 5.82 -1.81
C SER A 192 -36.16 6.33 -1.10
N ALA A 193 -36.94 5.46 -0.45
CA ALA A 193 -38.18 5.82 0.23
C ALA A 193 -38.47 4.84 1.38
N ASP A 194 -39.28 5.29 2.34
CA ASP A 194 -39.87 4.42 3.35
C ASP A 194 -40.99 3.57 2.74
N ASP A 195 -41.16 2.33 3.19
CA ASP A 195 -42.27 1.49 2.75
C ASP A 195 -42.93 0.68 3.90
N ASN A 196 -44.07 0.08 3.59
CA ASN A 196 -44.83 -0.74 4.55
C ASN A 196 -44.14 -2.08 4.89
N LEU A 197 -43.03 -2.41 4.22
CA LEU A 197 -42.24 -3.62 4.49
C LEU A 197 -41.16 -3.37 5.54
N GLY A 198 -41.04 -2.14 6.05
CA GLY A 198 -40.07 -1.74 7.04
C GLY A 198 -38.73 -1.30 6.45
N HIS A 199 -38.66 -1.05 5.14
CA HIS A 199 -37.51 -0.39 4.54
C HIS A 199 -37.57 1.09 4.86
N HIS A 200 -36.42 1.65 5.23
CA HIS A 200 -36.28 3.04 5.59
C HIS A 200 -35.32 3.75 4.64
N ALA A 201 -35.72 4.92 4.16
CA ALA A 201 -34.93 5.74 3.27
C ALA A 201 -33.55 6.04 3.88
N GLY A 202 -32.52 5.92 3.05
CA GLY A 202 -31.14 6.11 3.49
C GLY A 202 -30.58 4.92 4.26
N PHE A 203 -31.32 3.83 4.51
CA PHE A 203 -30.71 2.60 5.03
C PHE A 203 -30.07 1.79 3.89
N PRO A 204 -28.92 1.12 4.11
CA PRO A 204 -28.26 0.33 3.09
C PRO A 204 -29.13 -0.83 2.61
N VAL A 205 -29.38 -0.93 1.31
CA VAL A 205 -30.21 -2.01 0.72
C VAL A 205 -29.65 -3.41 1.03
N LEU A 206 -28.31 -3.52 1.06
CA LEU A 206 -27.63 -4.78 1.40
C LEU A 206 -27.89 -5.22 2.86
N LEU A 207 -28.16 -4.29 3.79
CA LEU A 207 -28.45 -4.61 5.19
C LEU A 207 -29.77 -5.38 5.31
N ASP A 208 -30.81 -4.95 4.61
CA ASP A 208 -32.14 -5.55 4.75
C ASP A 208 -32.24 -6.88 3.99
N ASN A 209 -31.77 -6.90 2.74
CA ASN A 209 -31.87 -8.10 1.90
C ASN A 209 -30.81 -9.17 2.23
N PHE A 210 -29.64 -8.79 2.74
CA PHE A 210 -28.54 -9.72 3.04
C PHE A 210 -27.74 -9.29 4.30
N PRO A 211 -28.35 -9.30 5.50
CA PRO A 211 -27.78 -8.70 6.72
C PRO A 211 -26.42 -9.27 7.12
N HIS A 212 -26.21 -10.58 6.97
CA HIS A 212 -24.92 -11.21 7.29
C HIS A 212 -23.79 -10.73 6.37
N ARG A 213 -24.08 -10.52 5.08
CA ARG A 213 -23.11 -10.00 4.10
C ARG A 213 -22.83 -8.53 4.35
N TYR A 214 -23.86 -7.74 4.64
CA TYR A 214 -23.68 -6.34 5.04
C TYR A 214 -22.77 -6.22 6.26
N ARG A 215 -23.05 -6.97 7.34
CA ARG A 215 -22.26 -6.92 8.57
C ARG A 215 -20.80 -7.30 8.31
N ALA A 216 -20.56 -8.38 7.56
CA ALA A 216 -19.21 -8.78 7.18
C ALA A 216 -18.51 -7.68 6.36
N PHE A 217 -19.18 -7.13 5.35
CA PHE A 217 -18.66 -6.01 4.56
C PHE A 217 -18.31 -4.81 5.45
N PHE A 218 -19.25 -4.34 6.26
CA PHE A 218 -19.14 -3.15 7.09
C PHE A 218 -17.96 -3.26 8.07
N TYR A 219 -17.90 -4.35 8.84
CA TYR A 219 -16.85 -4.53 9.85
C TYR A 219 -15.48 -4.72 9.21
N CYS A 220 -15.36 -5.51 8.14
CA CYS A 220 -14.09 -5.68 7.43
C CYS A 220 -13.62 -4.37 6.77
N ASN A 221 -14.55 -3.60 6.19
CA ASN A 221 -14.26 -2.31 5.57
C ASN A 221 -13.79 -1.27 6.61
N ALA A 222 -14.49 -1.17 7.75
CA ALA A 222 -14.11 -0.27 8.84
C ALA A 222 -12.75 -0.64 9.47
N MET A 223 -12.48 -1.93 9.66
CA MET A 223 -11.16 -2.43 10.06
C MET A 223 -10.07 -2.00 9.08
N SER A 224 -10.33 -2.12 7.78
CA SER A 224 -9.37 -1.76 6.74
C SER A 224 -9.11 -0.25 6.68
N PHE A 225 -10.17 0.56 6.82
CA PHE A 225 -10.08 2.01 6.92
C PHE A 225 -9.24 2.44 8.14
N MET A 226 -9.58 1.95 9.33
CA MET A 226 -8.89 2.33 10.57
C MET A 226 -7.44 1.85 10.62
N ALA A 227 -7.16 0.65 10.11
CA ALA A 227 -5.79 0.15 9.99
C ALA A 227 -4.95 1.02 9.05
N SER A 228 -5.55 1.50 7.95
CA SER A 228 -4.90 2.39 6.99
C SER A 228 -4.67 3.79 7.56
N VAL A 229 -5.64 4.33 8.29
CA VAL A 229 -5.50 5.57 9.06
C VAL A 229 -4.36 5.46 10.07
N ALA A 230 -4.28 4.35 10.83
CA ALA A 230 -3.19 4.10 11.76
C ALA A 230 -1.82 4.07 11.06
N LEU A 231 -1.73 3.40 9.91
CA LEU A 231 -0.53 3.39 9.08
C LEU A 231 -0.14 4.81 8.63
N ILE A 232 -1.10 5.62 8.15
CA ILE A 232 -0.84 7.00 7.74
C ILE A 232 -0.26 7.80 8.91
N VAL A 233 -0.85 7.74 10.10
CA VAL A 233 -0.33 8.46 11.28
C VAL A 233 1.10 8.03 11.62
N LEU A 234 1.34 6.72 11.66
CA LEU A 234 2.66 6.18 11.97
C LEU A 234 3.70 6.54 10.91
N LEU A 235 3.32 6.59 9.63
CA LEU A 235 4.23 6.83 8.51
C LEU A 235 4.46 8.32 8.21
N VAL A 236 3.50 9.19 8.50
CA VAL A 236 3.63 10.63 8.30
C VAL A 236 4.65 11.22 9.27
N ASN A 237 4.60 10.82 10.54
CA ASN A 237 5.51 11.36 11.54
C ASN A 237 6.87 10.64 11.50
N PRO A 238 7.98 11.35 11.21
CA PRO A 238 9.32 10.76 11.16
C PRO A 238 9.75 10.11 12.50
N ASN A 239 9.21 10.59 13.61
CA ASN A 239 9.48 10.04 14.93
C ASN A 239 8.72 8.73 15.21
N LEU A 240 7.65 8.42 14.44
CA LEU A 240 6.79 7.26 14.70
C LEU A 240 7.01 6.09 13.73
N TYR A 241 7.42 6.36 12.48
CA TYR A 241 7.63 5.25 11.54
C TYR A 241 8.88 4.44 11.89
N ARG A 242 9.94 5.08 12.42
CA ARG A 242 11.19 4.40 12.78
C ARG A 242 10.95 3.36 13.88
N PRO A 243 10.28 3.69 14.99
CA PRO A 243 9.85 2.68 15.95
C PRO A 243 8.82 1.68 15.40
N GLY A 244 7.88 2.16 14.59
CA GLY A 244 6.81 1.33 14.03
C GLY A 244 7.31 0.19 13.14
N ILE A 245 8.43 0.39 12.43
CA ILE A 245 9.07 -0.69 11.65
C ILE A 245 9.73 -1.71 12.58
N ARG A 246 10.38 -1.27 13.67
CA ARG A 246 11.09 -2.16 14.61
C ARG A 246 10.13 -3.03 15.41
N CYS A 247 8.96 -2.51 15.77
CA CYS A 247 8.00 -3.20 16.63
C CYS A 247 6.98 -4.08 15.87
N TYR A 248 7.20 -4.34 14.58
CA TYR A 248 6.24 -5.03 13.69
C TYR A 248 4.86 -4.35 13.59
N ALA A 249 4.70 -3.16 14.15
CA ALA A 249 3.46 -2.41 14.22
C ALA A 249 2.86 -2.10 12.83
N LEU A 250 3.70 -1.60 11.92
CA LEU A 250 3.28 -1.34 10.54
C LEU A 250 2.92 -2.64 9.81
N TYR A 251 3.58 -3.75 10.14
CA TYR A 251 3.26 -5.06 9.56
C TYR A 251 1.90 -5.57 10.05
N VAL A 252 1.61 -5.47 11.34
CA VAL A 252 0.31 -5.85 11.92
C VAL A 252 -0.82 -5.01 11.33
N CYS A 253 -0.66 -3.67 11.30
CA CYS A 253 -1.68 -2.79 10.70
C CYS A 253 -1.87 -3.10 9.22
N MET A 254 -0.81 -3.36 8.46
CA MET A 254 -0.95 -3.76 7.07
C MET A 254 -1.72 -5.07 6.92
N VAL A 255 -1.32 -6.11 7.63
CA VAL A 255 -1.95 -7.42 7.51
C VAL A 255 -3.42 -7.31 7.88
N ALA A 256 -3.74 -6.68 9.00
CA ALA A 256 -5.12 -6.39 9.41
C ALA A 256 -5.88 -5.59 8.34
N GLY A 257 -5.27 -4.56 7.77
CA GLY A 257 -5.85 -3.73 6.72
C GLY A 257 -6.17 -4.51 5.45
N MET A 258 -5.27 -5.40 5.03
CA MET A 258 -5.42 -6.25 3.85
C MET A 258 -6.49 -7.33 4.04
N PHE A 259 -6.52 -7.97 5.21
CA PHE A 259 -7.60 -8.90 5.58
C PHE A 259 -8.96 -8.20 5.57
N GLY A 260 -9.04 -6.99 6.15
CA GLY A 260 -10.24 -6.18 6.10
C GLY A 260 -10.67 -5.83 4.67
N LEU A 261 -9.73 -5.42 3.81
CA LEU A 261 -10.03 -5.03 2.43
C LEU A 261 -10.56 -6.22 1.61
N MET A 262 -9.87 -7.38 1.70
CA MET A 262 -10.26 -8.58 0.97
C MET A 262 -11.60 -9.16 1.50
N GLY A 263 -11.81 -9.13 2.81
CA GLY A 263 -13.07 -9.53 3.44
C GLY A 263 -14.23 -8.65 3.01
N ALA A 264 -14.02 -7.33 2.99
CA ALA A 264 -14.99 -6.37 2.49
C ALA A 264 -15.32 -6.63 1.02
N TYR A 265 -14.30 -6.82 0.17
CA TYR A 265 -14.51 -7.15 -1.24
C TYR A 265 -15.35 -8.42 -1.42
N ALA A 266 -15.01 -9.50 -0.73
CA ALA A 266 -15.72 -10.78 -0.83
C ALA A 266 -17.18 -10.67 -0.38
N ALA A 267 -17.44 -9.96 0.71
CA ALA A 267 -18.79 -9.79 1.25
C ALA A 267 -19.64 -8.81 0.42
N GLY A 268 -19.03 -7.73 -0.08
CA GLY A 268 -19.72 -6.65 -0.78
C GLY A 268 -19.99 -6.92 -2.26
N SER A 269 -19.07 -7.60 -2.96
CA SER A 269 -19.14 -7.80 -4.41
C SER A 269 -20.05 -8.96 -4.85
N SER A 270 -20.29 -9.94 -3.97
CA SER A 270 -21.06 -11.14 -4.29
C SER A 270 -22.37 -11.25 -3.51
N ARG A 271 -23.48 -11.45 -4.22
CA ARG A 271 -24.79 -11.76 -3.64
C ARG A 271 -25.17 -13.23 -3.70
N HIS A 272 -24.54 -14.00 -4.61
CA HIS A 272 -24.80 -15.43 -4.78
C HIS A 272 -23.73 -16.31 -4.15
N LEU A 273 -24.13 -17.49 -3.67
CA LEU A 273 -23.22 -18.44 -3.02
C LEU A 273 -22.07 -18.89 -3.94
N ARG A 274 -22.33 -19.19 -5.21
CA ARG A 274 -21.30 -19.66 -6.16
C ARG A 274 -20.19 -18.63 -6.38
N THR A 275 -20.56 -17.37 -6.63
CA THR A 275 -19.58 -16.29 -6.82
C THR A 275 -18.85 -15.96 -5.52
N SER A 276 -19.54 -16.07 -4.38
CA SER A 276 -18.95 -15.93 -3.04
C SER A 276 -17.91 -17.01 -2.76
N ILE A 277 -18.19 -18.29 -3.06
CA ILE A 277 -17.24 -19.40 -2.90
C ILE A 277 -16.01 -19.16 -3.77
N TYR A 278 -16.19 -18.71 -5.01
CA TYR A 278 -15.07 -18.39 -5.89
C TYR A 278 -14.14 -17.33 -5.29
N VAL A 279 -14.68 -16.19 -4.83
CA VAL A 279 -13.85 -15.13 -4.22
C VAL A 279 -13.19 -15.61 -2.93
N LEU A 280 -13.91 -16.32 -2.07
CA LEU A 280 -13.33 -16.86 -0.83
C LEU A 280 -12.19 -17.86 -1.11
N THR A 281 -12.34 -18.70 -2.13
CA THR A 281 -11.27 -19.61 -2.57
C THR A 281 -10.05 -18.85 -3.10
N LEU A 282 -10.25 -17.78 -3.88
CA LEU A 282 -9.14 -16.92 -4.32
C LEU A 282 -8.41 -16.27 -3.13
N VAL A 283 -9.18 -15.72 -2.18
CA VAL A 283 -8.64 -15.12 -0.94
C VAL A 283 -7.83 -16.16 -0.15
N ALA A 284 -8.35 -17.37 0.04
CA ALA A 284 -7.65 -18.45 0.73
C ALA A 284 -6.37 -18.88 -0.02
N ALA A 285 -6.41 -18.95 -1.35
CA ALA A 285 -5.25 -19.30 -2.18
C ALA A 285 -4.12 -18.28 -2.02
N VAL A 286 -4.43 -16.97 -1.92
CA VAL A 286 -3.44 -15.92 -1.65
C VAL A 286 -2.76 -16.14 -0.31
N PHE A 287 -3.52 -16.42 0.74
CA PHE A 287 -2.95 -16.66 2.07
C PHE A 287 -2.07 -17.90 2.09
N ALA A 288 -2.52 -19.00 1.46
CA ALA A 288 -1.70 -20.18 1.28
C ALA A 288 -0.39 -19.86 0.56
N PHE A 289 -0.45 -19.08 -0.53
CA PHE A 289 0.74 -18.64 -1.28
C PHE A 289 1.68 -17.79 -0.43
N VAL A 290 1.18 -16.81 0.32
CA VAL A 290 1.98 -15.96 1.21
C VAL A 290 2.63 -16.78 2.33
N ILE A 291 1.90 -17.70 2.95
CA ILE A 291 2.43 -18.60 3.99
C ILE A 291 3.55 -19.48 3.41
N LEU A 292 3.34 -20.06 2.24
CA LEU A 292 4.36 -20.86 1.55
C LEU A 292 5.63 -20.05 1.24
N LEU A 293 5.48 -18.80 0.81
CA LEU A 293 6.63 -17.91 0.62
C LEU A 293 7.37 -17.66 1.93
N VAL A 294 6.65 -17.34 3.02
CA VAL A 294 7.26 -17.12 4.33
C VAL A 294 8.04 -18.35 4.79
N ILE A 295 7.44 -19.55 4.68
CA ILE A 295 8.10 -20.82 5.03
C ILE A 295 9.35 -21.04 4.16
N TYR A 296 9.24 -20.81 2.86
CA TYR A 296 10.36 -20.94 1.93
C TYR A 296 11.54 -20.02 2.30
N PHE A 297 11.26 -18.74 2.57
CA PHE A 297 12.29 -17.78 2.97
C PHE A 297 12.87 -18.07 4.34
N TRP A 298 12.05 -18.56 5.28
CA TRP A 298 12.53 -19.02 6.58
C TRP A 298 13.51 -20.19 6.43
N LYS A 299 13.20 -21.18 5.60
CA LYS A 299 14.09 -22.32 5.29
C LYS A 299 15.38 -21.90 4.59
N GLN A 300 15.31 -20.98 3.62
CA GLN A 300 16.48 -20.38 2.97
C GLN A 300 17.38 -19.64 3.97
N SER A 301 16.78 -18.87 4.87
CA SER A 301 17.51 -18.15 5.93
C SER A 301 18.25 -19.12 6.86
N GLN A 302 17.59 -20.21 7.27
CA GLN A 302 18.22 -21.28 8.06
C GLN A 302 19.39 -21.93 7.31
N LYS A 303 19.22 -22.23 6.01
CA LYS A 303 20.28 -22.83 5.19
C LYS A 303 21.51 -21.91 5.07
N LYS A 304 21.32 -20.60 4.94
CA LYS A 304 22.41 -19.61 4.97
C LYS A 304 23.11 -19.51 6.33
N LYS A 305 22.39 -19.66 7.45
CA LYS A 305 22.99 -19.67 8.79
C LYS A 305 23.87 -20.90 9.01
N ILE A 306 23.37 -22.08 8.62
CA ILE A 306 24.11 -23.35 8.72
C ILE A 306 25.39 -23.30 7.85
N SER A 307 25.28 -22.85 6.59
CA SER A 307 26.43 -22.74 5.68
C SER A 307 27.50 -21.73 6.14
N LYS A 308 27.14 -20.71 6.93
CA LYS A 308 28.11 -19.75 7.52
C LYS A 308 28.81 -20.32 8.75
N GLN A 309 28.17 -21.26 9.45
CA GLN A 309 28.74 -21.90 10.64
C GLN A 309 29.73 -23.00 10.25
N ASP A 310 29.47 -23.73 9.15
CA ASP A 310 30.37 -24.77 8.63
C ASP A 310 31.61 -24.19 7.91
N GLY A 311 31.52 -22.97 7.35
CA GLY A 311 32.63 -22.31 6.64
C GLY A 311 33.65 -21.59 7.52
N ASN A 312 33.37 -21.42 8.82
CA ASN A 312 34.26 -20.74 9.77
C ASN A 312 35.04 -21.72 10.67
N GLY A 313 34.88 -23.03 10.45
CA GLY A 313 35.47 -24.10 11.25
C GLY A 313 36.61 -24.87 10.58
N SER A 314 37.07 -24.45 9.40
CA SER A 314 38.04 -25.23 8.59
C SER A 314 39.41 -24.58 8.37
N ASP A 315 39.76 -23.52 9.10
CA ASP A 315 41.10 -22.91 9.04
C ASP A 315 41.80 -22.94 10.40
N VAL A 316 42.07 -24.13 10.94
CA VAL A 316 43.22 -24.35 11.85
C VAL A 316 43.75 -25.76 11.61
N SER A 317 44.61 -25.93 10.61
CA SER A 317 45.50 -27.08 10.51
C SER A 317 46.86 -26.66 11.07
N HIS A 318 47.07 -26.85 12.38
CA HIS A 318 48.38 -26.76 12.98
C HIS A 318 49.15 -28.05 12.68
N ASP A 319 50.25 -27.90 11.96
CA ASP A 319 51.27 -28.92 11.74
C ASP A 319 52.12 -29.07 13.01
N GLN A 320 52.11 -30.25 13.65
CA GLN A 320 53.12 -30.64 14.64
C GLN A 320 53.38 -32.16 14.58
N GLY A 321 54.63 -32.49 14.24
CA GLY A 321 55.26 -33.79 14.48
C GLY A 321 55.64 -34.01 15.96
N PRO A 322 56.10 -35.21 16.33
CA PRO A 322 55.75 -35.80 17.63
C PRO A 322 56.88 -35.84 18.67
N SER A 323 56.47 -36.20 19.89
CA SER A 323 57.17 -36.93 20.97
C SER A 323 57.78 -36.14 22.14
N GLY A 324 57.45 -36.59 23.37
CA GLY A 324 58.14 -36.21 24.61
C GLY A 324 57.28 -36.27 25.88
N GLN A 325 57.42 -37.34 26.65
CA GLN A 325 56.78 -37.70 27.93
C GLN A 325 56.75 -36.63 29.06
N GLY A 326 55.75 -36.74 29.96
CA GLY A 326 55.91 -36.30 31.36
C GLY A 326 54.62 -35.97 32.12
N VAL A 327 54.17 -36.91 32.94
CA VAL A 327 53.00 -36.83 33.86
C VAL A 327 53.31 -35.95 35.09
N SER A 328 52.36 -35.13 35.57
CA SER A 328 51.74 -35.21 36.91
C SER A 328 50.98 -33.93 37.34
N THR A 329 50.13 -34.10 38.34
CA THR A 329 48.87 -33.41 38.66
C THR A 329 49.00 -32.39 39.82
N ILE A 330 47.97 -31.55 40.04
CA ILE A 330 47.47 -30.93 41.32
C ILE A 330 47.51 -29.36 41.43
N HIS A 331 46.33 -28.76 41.67
CA HIS A 331 46.01 -27.39 42.19
C HIS A 331 45.86 -27.47 43.76
N PRO A 332 45.71 -26.40 44.60
CA PRO A 332 45.65 -24.94 44.38
C PRO A 332 46.38 -24.04 45.44
N SER A 333 46.39 -22.72 45.20
CA SER A 333 46.34 -21.57 46.16
C SER A 333 47.49 -21.30 47.16
N GLN A 334 48.07 -20.08 47.16
CA GLN A 334 47.73 -18.93 48.04
C GLN A 334 48.89 -17.91 48.24
N ARG A 335 48.54 -16.61 48.24
CA ARG A 335 49.20 -15.41 48.83
C ARG A 335 50.53 -14.88 48.26
N ARG A 336 50.56 -13.57 47.93
CA ARG A 336 50.99 -12.44 48.79
C ARG A 336 51.59 -11.27 47.95
N TYR A 337 50.97 -10.10 47.97
CA TYR A 337 51.58 -8.78 47.64
C TYR A 337 52.34 -8.27 48.89
N PRO A 338 53.39 -7.39 48.82
CA PRO A 338 53.23 -5.97 48.39
C PRO A 338 54.48 -5.20 47.86
N GLY A 339 54.28 -3.94 47.45
CA GLY A 339 55.26 -2.82 47.40
C GLY A 339 55.99 -2.63 46.06
N ALA A 340 55.73 -1.55 45.30
CA ALA A 340 56.38 -0.21 45.42
C ALA A 340 57.72 -0.20 44.64
N ASP A 341 58.10 0.70 43.72
CA ASP A 341 57.64 2.01 43.24
C ASP A 341 58.32 2.28 41.86
N ILE A 342 58.02 3.44 41.27
CA ILE A 342 58.85 4.23 40.31
C ILE A 342 58.53 4.09 38.80
N GLU A 343 57.67 5.01 38.36
CA GLU A 343 57.93 6.03 37.32
C GLU A 343 58.28 5.58 35.89
N SER A 344 57.37 5.82 34.94
CA SER A 344 57.74 6.25 33.59
C SER A 344 56.53 6.84 32.85
N THR A 345 56.48 8.16 32.86
CA THR A 345 55.72 8.99 31.94
C THR A 345 56.38 8.91 30.55
N ARG A 346 56.10 7.89 29.73
CA ARG A 346 56.30 7.94 28.27
C ARG A 346 55.83 6.68 27.55
N SER A 347 54.55 6.65 27.19
CA SER A 347 54.03 5.86 26.05
C SER A 347 52.51 6.02 25.93
N ARG A 348 52.04 7.28 25.89
CA ARG A 348 50.66 7.61 25.49
C ARG A 348 50.68 8.41 24.19
N GLU A 349 51.42 7.90 23.20
CA GLU A 349 51.48 8.51 21.86
C GLU A 349 51.70 7.50 20.72
N GLU A 350 51.77 6.20 20.99
CA GLU A 350 51.94 5.16 19.95
C GLU A 350 50.76 4.20 19.77
N ASP A 351 49.67 4.36 20.52
CA ASP A 351 48.45 3.54 20.33
C ASP A 351 47.35 4.27 19.52
N ASN A 352 47.64 5.51 19.07
CA ASN A 352 46.74 6.33 18.26
C ASN A 352 47.14 6.41 16.78
N ARG A 353 48.07 5.57 16.30
CA ARG A 353 48.52 5.56 14.89
C ARG A 353 48.31 4.24 14.13
N LEU A 354 47.44 3.37 14.62
CA LEU A 354 47.02 2.14 13.92
C LEU A 354 45.49 1.94 13.85
N LYS A 355 44.70 3.01 14.03
CA LYS A 355 43.25 3.03 13.77
C LYS A 355 42.82 4.17 12.83
N GLU A 356 43.69 4.54 11.92
CA GLU A 356 43.40 5.53 10.87
C GLU A 356 43.75 4.93 9.51
N LYS A 357 43.08 3.81 9.17
CA LYS A 357 42.97 3.31 7.80
C LYS A 357 41.61 2.64 7.66
N ASP A 358 40.85 3.16 6.70
CA ASP A 358 39.53 2.71 6.24
C ASP A 358 38.28 3.17 7.00
N GLU A 359 38.18 4.47 7.32
CA GLU A 359 36.89 5.16 7.17
C GLU A 359 36.85 5.81 5.77
N LYS A 360 36.50 5.01 4.76
CA LYS A 360 35.99 5.57 3.52
C LYS A 360 34.65 6.24 3.84
N GLU A 361 34.53 7.54 3.56
CA GLU A 361 33.22 8.16 3.34
C GLU A 361 32.36 7.21 2.50
N PRO A 362 31.05 7.07 2.77
CA PRO A 362 30.18 6.30 1.90
C PRO A 362 30.13 7.00 0.55
N GLN A 363 31.06 6.64 -0.33
CA GLN A 363 31.01 6.93 -1.75
C GLN A 363 29.66 6.39 -2.20
N ASP A 364 28.83 7.28 -2.75
CA ASP A 364 27.58 6.92 -3.39
C ASP A 364 27.91 5.89 -4.48
N VAL A 365 27.73 4.60 -4.16
CA VAL A 365 27.83 3.51 -5.12
C VAL A 365 26.71 3.77 -6.12
N GLU A 366 27.06 4.25 -7.31
CA GLU A 366 26.12 4.38 -8.41
C GLU A 366 25.56 2.98 -8.69
N ASP A 367 24.24 2.81 -8.45
CA ASP A 367 23.54 1.56 -8.75
C ASP A 367 23.90 1.10 -10.17
N SER A 368 24.22 -0.18 -10.33
CA SER A 368 24.48 -0.73 -11.66
C SER A 368 23.27 -0.47 -12.59
N PRO A 369 23.48 -0.28 -13.91
CA PRO A 369 22.38 0.00 -14.84
C PRO A 369 21.22 -1.01 -14.74
N ASP A 370 21.52 -2.28 -14.47
CA ASP A 370 20.53 -3.34 -14.28
C ASP A 370 19.78 -3.24 -12.94
N GLU A 371 20.44 -2.82 -11.84
CA GLU A 371 19.79 -2.60 -10.55
C GLU A 371 18.86 -1.40 -10.58
N LYS A 372 19.30 -0.30 -11.20
CA LYS A 372 18.46 0.89 -11.41
C LYS A 372 17.22 0.53 -12.24
N ARG A 373 17.38 -0.19 -13.35
CA ARG A 373 16.25 -0.66 -14.18
C ARG A 373 15.28 -1.55 -13.39
N ASN A 374 15.80 -2.46 -12.57
CA ASN A 374 14.97 -3.34 -11.75
C ASN A 374 14.21 -2.58 -10.64
N LYS A 375 14.80 -1.51 -10.10
CA LYS A 375 14.13 -0.62 -9.13
C LYS A 375 12.98 0.13 -9.80
N ASP A 376 13.24 0.79 -10.93
CA ASP A 376 12.23 1.53 -11.68
C ASP A 376 11.06 0.61 -12.11
N LEU A 377 11.37 -0.63 -12.54
CA LEU A 377 10.36 -1.63 -12.88
C LEU A 377 9.48 -2.00 -11.69
N ARG A 378 10.03 -2.11 -10.47
CA ARG A 378 9.25 -2.44 -9.27
C ARG A 378 8.31 -1.31 -8.87
N GLU A 379 8.79 -0.07 -8.94
CA GLU A 379 7.97 1.12 -8.69
C GLU A 379 6.81 1.19 -9.69
N TYR A 380 7.09 0.95 -10.97
CA TYR A 380 6.06 0.85 -12.01
C TYR A 380 5.03 -0.27 -11.72
N LEU A 381 5.49 -1.48 -11.40
CA LEU A 381 4.61 -2.62 -11.14
C LEU A 381 3.75 -2.40 -9.88
N MET A 382 4.29 -1.68 -8.89
CA MET A 382 3.53 -1.26 -7.71
C MET A 382 2.39 -0.34 -8.09
N LEU A 383 2.67 0.68 -8.90
CA LEU A 383 1.68 1.64 -9.36
C LEU A 383 0.56 0.92 -10.13
N VAL A 384 0.90 0.02 -11.05
CA VAL A 384 -0.08 -0.77 -11.80
C VAL A 384 -0.91 -1.67 -10.87
N GLY A 385 -0.28 -2.34 -9.90
CA GLY A 385 -0.98 -3.16 -8.92
C GLY A 385 -1.94 -2.35 -8.05
N VAL A 386 -1.49 -1.23 -7.51
CA VAL A 386 -2.29 -0.30 -6.68
C VAL A 386 -3.49 0.24 -7.47
N LEU A 387 -3.26 0.74 -8.69
CA LEU A 387 -4.33 1.23 -9.57
C LEU A 387 -5.33 0.13 -9.92
N ALA A 388 -4.85 -1.07 -10.27
CA ALA A 388 -5.71 -2.19 -10.60
C ALA A 388 -6.55 -2.65 -9.40
N ALA A 389 -5.95 -2.74 -8.20
CA ALA A 389 -6.70 -3.02 -6.97
C ALA A 389 -7.79 -1.97 -6.72
N SER A 390 -7.49 -0.69 -6.96
CA SER A 390 -8.44 0.41 -6.81
C SER A 390 -9.66 0.26 -7.71
N VAL A 391 -9.44 0.15 -9.03
CA VAL A 391 -10.53 0.11 -10.01
C VAL A 391 -11.37 -1.16 -9.88
N THR A 392 -10.73 -2.29 -9.56
CA THR A 392 -11.43 -3.57 -9.39
C THR A 392 -12.18 -3.67 -8.08
N TYR A 393 -11.69 -3.05 -7.01
CA TYR A 393 -12.43 -2.93 -5.75
C TYR A 393 -13.72 -2.12 -5.95
N GLN A 394 -13.62 -0.94 -6.54
CA GLN A 394 -14.77 -0.06 -6.80
C GLN A 394 -15.80 -0.72 -7.74
N SER A 395 -15.35 -1.26 -8.88
CA SER A 395 -16.24 -1.91 -9.85
C SER A 395 -16.82 -3.23 -9.33
N GLY A 396 -16.13 -3.90 -8.40
CA GLY A 396 -16.65 -5.10 -7.75
C GLY A 396 -17.82 -4.79 -6.81
N LEU A 397 -17.77 -3.66 -6.10
CA LEU A 397 -18.84 -3.20 -5.21
C LEU A 397 -20.00 -2.54 -5.97
N LYS A 398 -19.71 -1.89 -7.10
CA LYS A 398 -20.68 -1.28 -8.02
C LYS A 398 -20.53 -1.90 -9.41
N PRO A 399 -21.12 -3.08 -9.65
CA PRO A 399 -20.95 -3.79 -10.92
C PRO A 399 -21.55 -3.02 -12.11
N PRO A 400 -21.06 -3.27 -13.34
CA PRO A 400 -21.58 -2.64 -14.54
C PRO A 400 -23.06 -2.93 -14.73
N GLY A 401 -23.79 -1.94 -15.22
CA GLY A 401 -25.25 -1.97 -15.31
C GLY A 401 -25.98 -1.62 -14.02
N GLY A 402 -25.28 -1.46 -12.90
CA GLY A 402 -25.87 -1.04 -11.63
C GLY A 402 -26.56 -2.19 -10.88
N LEU A 403 -27.25 -1.80 -9.81
CA LEU A 403 -27.95 -2.70 -8.89
C LEU A 403 -29.43 -2.29 -8.85
N TRP A 404 -30.33 -3.27 -8.78
CA TRP A 404 -31.76 -2.99 -8.61
C TRP A 404 -32.01 -2.18 -7.33
N GLN A 405 -33.00 -1.29 -7.37
CA GLN A 405 -33.38 -0.44 -6.23
C GLN A 405 -34.77 -0.80 -5.68
N ASP A 406 -35.40 -1.85 -6.21
CA ASP A 406 -36.71 -2.33 -5.78
C ASP A 406 -36.77 -3.86 -5.78
N ASN A 407 -37.83 -4.41 -5.17
CA ASN A 407 -38.05 -5.85 -5.00
C ASN A 407 -39.17 -6.39 -5.93
N ASN A 408 -39.34 -5.83 -7.13
CA ASN A 408 -40.42 -6.22 -8.04
C ASN A 408 -39.95 -7.19 -9.14
N ASN A 409 -40.90 -7.69 -9.94
CA ASN A 409 -40.63 -8.42 -11.20
C ASN A 409 -39.60 -9.57 -11.08
N GLY A 410 -39.59 -10.27 -9.94
CA GLY A 410 -38.73 -11.43 -9.69
C GLY A 410 -37.26 -11.12 -9.38
N HIS A 411 -36.90 -9.84 -9.18
CA HIS A 411 -35.58 -9.44 -8.69
C HIS A 411 -35.68 -8.82 -7.29
N SER A 412 -34.52 -8.63 -6.66
CA SER A 412 -34.42 -8.03 -5.33
C SER A 412 -33.43 -6.88 -5.37
N ALA A 413 -33.72 -5.83 -4.62
CA ALA A 413 -32.89 -4.66 -4.50
C ALA A 413 -31.48 -5.05 -4.04
N GLY A 414 -30.46 -4.44 -4.64
CA GLY A 414 -29.06 -4.77 -4.42
C GLY A 414 -28.55 -6.00 -5.19
N ASN A 415 -29.39 -6.69 -5.98
CA ASN A 415 -28.90 -7.64 -6.99
C ASN A 415 -28.38 -6.90 -8.23
N SER A 416 -27.42 -7.50 -8.92
CA SER A 416 -26.85 -6.95 -10.15
C SER A 416 -27.82 -7.05 -11.32
N ILE A 417 -28.14 -5.90 -11.92
CA ILE A 417 -29.00 -5.82 -13.11
C ILE A 417 -28.38 -6.65 -14.25
N LEU A 418 -27.05 -6.57 -14.42
CA LEU A 418 -26.36 -7.34 -15.45
C LEU A 418 -26.40 -8.85 -15.18
N HIS A 419 -26.40 -9.28 -13.92
CA HIS A 419 -26.54 -10.70 -13.59
C HIS A 419 -27.89 -11.27 -14.05
N ASP A 420 -28.97 -10.50 -13.86
CA ASP A 420 -30.32 -10.97 -14.17
C ASP A 420 -30.62 -10.90 -15.68
N ILE A 421 -30.14 -9.86 -16.37
CA ILE A 421 -30.34 -9.70 -17.81
C ILE A 421 -29.40 -10.61 -18.62
N ASN A 422 -28.11 -10.68 -18.24
CA ASN A 422 -27.12 -11.47 -18.97
C ASN A 422 -26.09 -12.08 -18.01
N ARG A 423 -26.48 -13.22 -17.44
CA ARG A 423 -25.69 -13.96 -16.46
C ARG A 423 -24.28 -14.32 -16.93
N SER A 424 -24.11 -14.70 -18.20
CA SER A 424 -22.81 -15.09 -18.76
C SER A 424 -21.83 -13.91 -18.75
N ARG A 425 -22.29 -12.73 -19.18
CA ARG A 425 -21.48 -11.50 -19.15
C ARG A 425 -21.14 -11.07 -17.74
N TYR A 426 -22.12 -11.10 -16.84
CA TYR A 426 -21.86 -10.80 -15.45
C TYR A 426 -20.80 -11.73 -14.86
N GLN A 427 -20.87 -13.04 -15.13
CA GLN A 427 -19.88 -14.01 -14.65
C GLN A 427 -18.49 -13.74 -15.25
N ALA A 428 -18.40 -13.47 -16.55
CA ALA A 428 -17.15 -13.10 -17.21
C ALA A 428 -16.53 -11.84 -16.60
N PHE A 429 -17.33 -10.78 -16.40
CA PHE A 429 -16.91 -9.57 -15.70
C PHE A 429 -16.45 -9.89 -14.28
N PHE A 430 -17.28 -10.55 -13.50
CA PHE A 430 -17.09 -10.76 -12.07
C PHE A 430 -15.84 -11.59 -11.78
N TYR A 431 -15.64 -12.69 -12.51
CA TYR A 431 -14.47 -13.55 -12.34
C TYR A 431 -13.17 -12.87 -12.80
N SER A 432 -13.21 -12.17 -13.93
CA SER A 432 -12.04 -11.45 -14.44
C SER A 432 -11.65 -10.30 -13.49
N ASN A 433 -12.64 -9.55 -13.00
CA ASN A 433 -12.45 -8.44 -12.08
C ASN A 433 -11.91 -8.92 -10.72
N SER A 434 -12.50 -9.99 -10.16
CA SER A 434 -12.04 -10.57 -8.90
C SER A 434 -10.63 -11.16 -9.01
N THR A 435 -10.32 -11.80 -10.14
CA THR A 435 -8.97 -12.32 -10.42
C THR A 435 -7.96 -11.18 -10.47
N SER A 436 -8.28 -10.08 -11.15
CA SER A 436 -7.42 -8.90 -11.23
C SER A 436 -7.22 -8.23 -9.88
N PHE A 437 -8.30 -8.06 -9.10
CA PHE A 437 -8.21 -7.54 -7.72
C PHE A 437 -7.23 -8.38 -6.90
N ILE A 438 -7.42 -9.70 -6.88
CA ILE A 438 -6.59 -10.61 -6.09
C ILE A 438 -5.15 -10.66 -6.59
N ALA A 439 -4.92 -10.71 -7.90
CA ALA A 439 -3.59 -10.68 -8.49
C ALA A 439 -2.85 -9.37 -8.15
N SER A 440 -3.57 -8.24 -8.11
CA SER A 440 -3.03 -6.94 -7.69
C SER A 440 -2.59 -6.94 -6.23
N ILE A 441 -3.38 -7.54 -5.34
CA ILE A 441 -3.03 -7.73 -3.93
C ILE A 441 -1.77 -8.60 -3.79
N VAL A 442 -1.65 -9.68 -4.56
CA VAL A 442 -0.43 -10.51 -4.59
C VAL A 442 0.78 -9.69 -5.01
N VAL A 443 0.67 -8.86 -6.06
CA VAL A 443 1.76 -7.96 -6.50
C VAL A 443 2.18 -7.02 -5.37
N VAL A 444 1.22 -6.37 -4.70
CA VAL A 444 1.48 -5.46 -3.58
C VAL A 444 2.21 -6.18 -2.43
N VAL A 445 1.75 -7.37 -2.04
CA VAL A 445 2.37 -8.15 -0.97
C VAL A 445 3.77 -8.63 -1.33
N LEU A 446 4.00 -9.03 -2.59
CA LEU A 446 5.32 -9.46 -3.08
C LEU A 446 6.34 -8.32 -3.15
N LEU A 447 5.87 -7.11 -3.47
CA LEU A 447 6.71 -5.93 -3.62
C LEU A 447 7.12 -5.29 -2.30
N LEU A 448 6.40 -5.56 -1.22
CA LEU A 448 6.62 -4.89 0.05
C LEU A 448 7.95 -5.23 0.75
N PRO A 449 8.39 -6.51 0.83
CA PRO A 449 9.56 -6.85 1.62
C PRO A 449 10.84 -6.60 0.81
N LYS A 450 11.61 -5.55 1.13
CA LYS A 450 12.95 -5.32 0.53
C LYS A 450 13.89 -6.53 0.69
N THR A 451 13.73 -7.34 1.73
CA THR A 451 14.52 -8.57 1.96
C THR A 451 14.38 -9.61 0.85
N LEU A 452 13.29 -9.54 0.09
CA LEU A 452 13.02 -10.40 -1.06
C LEU A 452 13.65 -9.91 -2.36
N HIS A 453 14.20 -8.69 -2.37
CA HIS A 453 14.63 -8.02 -3.59
C HIS A 453 15.93 -8.58 -4.18
N GLY A 454 16.73 -9.29 -3.39
CA GLY A 454 17.99 -9.91 -3.84
C GLY A 454 17.83 -11.27 -4.55
N HIS A 455 16.63 -11.85 -4.64
CA HIS A 455 16.42 -13.18 -5.19
C HIS A 455 15.69 -13.15 -6.55
N LYS A 456 16.40 -13.53 -7.63
CA LYS A 456 15.86 -13.64 -9.01
C LYS A 456 14.59 -14.50 -9.12
N LEU A 457 14.41 -15.47 -8.22
CA LEU A 457 13.25 -16.38 -8.18
C LEU A 457 11.90 -15.70 -7.90
N LEU A 458 11.87 -14.52 -7.25
CA LEU A 458 10.59 -13.85 -6.93
C LEU A 458 10.05 -12.98 -8.08
N LEU A 459 10.87 -12.68 -9.09
CA LEU A 459 10.40 -11.94 -10.26
C LEU A 459 9.37 -12.74 -11.05
N TRP A 460 9.52 -14.06 -11.18
CA TRP A 460 8.60 -14.86 -12.00
C TRP A 460 7.15 -14.86 -11.47
N PRO A 461 6.88 -15.14 -10.18
CA PRO A 461 5.52 -15.00 -9.62
C PRO A 461 4.94 -13.58 -9.74
N MET A 462 5.81 -12.58 -9.68
CA MET A 462 5.39 -11.19 -9.82
C MET A 462 4.98 -10.86 -11.26
N HIS A 463 5.74 -11.33 -12.25
CA HIS A 463 5.41 -11.16 -13.67
C HIS A 463 4.15 -11.94 -14.05
N THR A 464 3.96 -13.14 -13.50
CA THR A 464 2.73 -13.89 -13.76
C THR A 464 1.52 -13.23 -13.11
N ALA A 465 1.65 -12.71 -11.88
CA ALA A 465 0.58 -11.99 -11.22
C ALA A 465 0.19 -10.69 -11.96
N ILE A 466 1.16 -9.93 -12.49
CA ILE A 466 0.83 -8.72 -13.27
C ILE A 466 0.18 -9.05 -14.61
N LEU A 467 0.62 -10.11 -15.30
CA LEU A 467 -0.01 -10.54 -16.54
C LEU A 467 -1.44 -11.00 -16.29
N LEU A 468 -1.66 -11.77 -15.22
CA LEU A 468 -2.98 -12.19 -14.79
C LEU A 468 -3.87 -10.99 -14.42
N ASN A 469 -3.30 -9.99 -13.75
CA ASN A 469 -3.97 -8.75 -13.43
C ASN A 469 -4.43 -8.00 -14.69
N MET A 470 -3.53 -7.77 -15.64
CA MET A 470 -3.84 -7.06 -16.88
C MET A 470 -4.86 -7.82 -17.74
N LEU A 471 -4.75 -9.15 -17.83
CA LEU A 471 -5.73 -9.98 -18.54
C LEU A 471 -7.10 -9.95 -17.86
N GLY A 472 -7.13 -9.98 -16.52
CA GLY A 472 -8.35 -9.84 -15.73
C GLY A 472 -9.01 -8.47 -15.91
N LEU A 473 -8.24 -7.37 -15.91
CA LEU A 473 -8.74 -6.03 -16.21
C LEU A 473 -9.33 -5.94 -17.62
N LEU A 474 -8.63 -6.47 -18.62
CA LEU A 474 -9.10 -6.47 -20.01
C LEU A 474 -10.40 -7.27 -20.15
N GLY A 475 -10.46 -8.45 -19.54
CA GLY A 475 -11.66 -9.29 -19.53
C GLY A 475 -12.83 -8.62 -18.83
N ALA A 476 -12.59 -8.00 -17.67
CA ALA A 476 -13.59 -7.26 -16.93
C ALA A 476 -14.10 -6.06 -17.75
N TYR A 477 -13.20 -5.27 -18.32
CA TYR A 477 -13.55 -4.14 -19.16
C TYR A 477 -14.37 -4.55 -20.38
N ALA A 478 -13.93 -5.58 -21.12
CA ALA A 478 -14.63 -6.06 -22.31
C ALA A 478 -16.03 -6.63 -21.99
N ALA A 479 -16.16 -7.36 -20.88
CA ALA A 479 -17.44 -7.95 -20.47
C ALA A 479 -18.40 -6.92 -19.85
N GLY A 480 -17.87 -5.93 -19.13
CA GLY A 480 -18.64 -4.94 -18.38
C GLY A 480 -19.02 -3.68 -19.17
N SER A 481 -18.22 -3.26 -20.14
CA SER A 481 -18.45 -2.01 -20.90
C SER A 481 -19.49 -2.16 -22.01
N THR A 482 -19.61 -3.32 -22.64
CA THR A 482 -20.57 -3.56 -23.73
C THR A 482 -21.41 -4.80 -23.50
N ARG A 483 -22.64 -4.78 -24.01
CA ARG A 483 -23.60 -5.90 -23.91
C ARG A 483 -23.54 -6.86 -25.10
N GLU A 484 -22.92 -6.48 -26.21
CA GLU A 484 -22.86 -7.27 -27.44
C GLU A 484 -21.54 -8.02 -27.57
N TRP A 485 -21.60 -9.30 -27.96
CA TRP A 485 -20.39 -10.13 -28.10
C TRP A 485 -19.44 -9.58 -29.15
N GLU A 486 -19.98 -9.11 -30.27
CA GLU A 486 -19.20 -8.55 -31.38
C GLU A 486 -18.38 -7.33 -30.93
N THR A 487 -18.97 -6.43 -30.14
CA THR A 487 -18.25 -5.25 -29.63
C THR A 487 -17.22 -5.63 -28.57
N SER A 488 -17.51 -6.58 -27.68
CA SER A 488 -16.51 -7.08 -26.72
C SER A 488 -15.33 -7.75 -27.42
N ARG A 489 -15.58 -8.53 -28.49
CA ARG A 489 -14.53 -9.12 -29.33
C ARG A 489 -13.68 -8.04 -29.96
N ASN A 490 -14.31 -7.00 -30.52
CA ASN A 490 -13.59 -5.88 -31.11
C ASN A 490 -12.70 -5.17 -30.08
N VAL A 491 -13.18 -4.97 -28.84
CA VAL A 491 -12.38 -4.40 -27.73
C VAL A 491 -11.15 -5.26 -27.41
N ILE A 492 -11.30 -6.59 -27.36
CA ILE A 492 -10.16 -7.49 -27.16
C ILE A 492 -9.22 -7.44 -28.37
N CYS A 493 -9.75 -7.39 -29.58
CA CYS A 493 -8.96 -7.28 -30.81
C CYS A 493 -8.20 -5.95 -30.93
N LEU A 494 -8.61 -4.87 -30.24
CA LEU A 494 -7.85 -3.60 -30.19
C LEU A 494 -6.46 -3.76 -29.55
N VAL A 495 -6.21 -4.84 -28.81
CA VAL A 495 -4.86 -5.16 -28.32
C VAL A 495 -3.89 -5.45 -29.48
N ILE A 496 -4.39 -6.06 -30.57
CA ILE A 496 -3.57 -6.44 -31.73
C ILE A 496 -2.90 -5.23 -32.40
N PRO A 497 -3.61 -4.16 -32.82
CA PRO A 497 -2.96 -2.99 -33.42
C PRO A 497 -2.01 -2.30 -32.44
N VAL A 498 -2.31 -2.25 -31.13
CA VAL A 498 -1.38 -1.71 -30.13
C VAL A 498 -0.08 -2.52 -30.09
N LEU A 499 -0.17 -3.85 -30.07
CA LEU A 499 1.00 -4.73 -30.10
C LEU A 499 1.78 -4.59 -31.41
N VAL A 500 1.10 -4.43 -32.55
CA VAL A 500 1.74 -4.17 -33.85
C VAL A 500 2.48 -2.84 -33.86
N CYS A 501 1.88 -1.77 -33.32
CA CYS A 501 2.54 -0.47 -33.20
C CYS A 501 3.76 -0.54 -32.27
N VAL A 502 3.66 -1.22 -31.13
CA VAL A 502 4.79 -1.42 -30.21
C VAL A 502 5.91 -2.23 -30.88
N ALA A 503 5.57 -3.31 -31.56
CA ALA A 503 6.53 -4.13 -32.30
C ALA A 503 7.19 -3.32 -33.43
N GLY A 504 6.42 -2.54 -34.19
CA GLY A 504 6.90 -1.65 -35.24
C GLY A 504 7.84 -0.56 -34.70
N TYR A 505 7.51 0.04 -33.55
CA TYR A 505 8.40 1.00 -32.90
C TYR A 505 9.68 0.34 -32.39
N ALA A 506 9.58 -0.87 -31.81
CA ALA A 506 10.74 -1.62 -31.34
C ALA A 506 11.67 -1.99 -32.49
N THR A 507 11.13 -2.51 -33.60
CA THR A 507 11.92 -2.83 -34.81
C THR A 507 12.54 -1.59 -35.43
N TRP A 508 11.80 -0.48 -35.51
CA TRP A 508 12.32 0.82 -35.96
C TRP A 508 13.46 1.33 -35.06
N SER A 509 13.30 1.25 -33.73
CA SER A 509 14.31 1.64 -32.76
C SER A 509 15.58 0.79 -32.87
N LEU A 510 15.44 -0.53 -33.06
CA LEU A 510 16.57 -1.43 -33.30
C LEU A 510 17.26 -1.14 -34.63
N TYR A 511 16.50 -0.85 -35.69
CA TYR A 511 17.03 -0.46 -37.00
C TYR A 511 17.81 0.86 -36.92
N LYS A 512 17.25 1.87 -36.23
CA LYS A 512 17.90 3.16 -35.99
C LYS A 512 19.19 3.03 -35.17
N ARG A 513 19.20 2.18 -34.13
CA ARG A 513 20.43 1.91 -33.35
C ARG A 513 21.50 1.24 -34.20
N ARG A 514 21.14 0.25 -35.02
CA ARG A 514 22.10 -0.41 -35.93
C ARG A 514 22.69 0.57 -36.93
N THR A 515 21.86 1.36 -37.60
CA THR A 515 22.30 2.36 -38.59
C THR A 515 23.19 3.44 -37.97
N ASN A 516 22.90 3.89 -36.75
CA ASN A 516 23.77 4.82 -36.04
C ASN A 516 25.13 4.19 -35.66
N ALA A 517 25.14 2.94 -35.17
CA ALA A 517 26.38 2.22 -34.86
C ALA A 517 27.25 2.00 -36.10
N THR A 518 26.65 1.70 -37.26
CA THR A 518 27.40 1.56 -38.52
C THR A 518 28.02 2.90 -38.96
N LYS A 519 27.34 4.03 -38.71
CA LYS A 519 27.87 5.37 -39.01
C LYS A 519 29.04 5.74 -38.09
N GLU A 520 28.97 5.40 -36.80
CA GLU A 520 30.07 5.65 -35.86
C GLU A 520 31.33 4.84 -36.23
N ILE A 521 31.18 3.55 -36.56
CA ILE A 521 32.30 2.69 -36.98
C ILE A 521 32.94 3.20 -38.28
N ALA A 522 32.14 3.64 -39.25
CA ALA A 522 32.64 4.20 -40.51
C ALA A 522 33.40 5.52 -40.30
N HIS A 523 32.95 6.35 -39.34
CA HIS A 523 33.61 7.61 -39.00
C HIS A 523 34.91 7.40 -38.20
N GLU A 524 34.98 6.34 -37.40
CA GLU A 524 36.18 5.95 -36.65
C GLU A 524 37.25 5.35 -37.58
N ALA A 525 36.86 4.45 -38.50
CA ALA A 525 37.75 3.88 -39.51
C ALA A 525 38.38 4.94 -40.43
N THR A 526 37.61 5.94 -40.87
CA THR A 526 38.11 7.05 -41.70
C THR A 526 38.97 8.05 -40.93
N SER A 527 38.88 8.08 -39.59
CA SER A 527 39.74 8.91 -38.74
C SER A 527 41.11 8.25 -38.47
N VAL A 528 41.15 6.92 -38.35
CA VAL A 528 42.39 6.14 -38.18
C VAL A 528 43.23 6.12 -39.46
N GLU A 529 42.60 6.11 -40.63
CA GLU A 529 43.31 6.18 -41.93
C GLU A 529 43.91 7.57 -42.23
N LYS A 530 43.54 8.60 -41.44
CA LYS A 530 44.05 9.98 -41.56
C LYS A 530 45.08 10.36 -40.48
N SER A 531 45.37 9.46 -39.53
CA SER A 531 46.47 9.58 -38.56
C SER A 531 47.65 8.72 -38.99
#